data_AF-A0A093ZQE3-F1
#
_entry.id   AF-A0A093ZQE3-F1
#
_cell.length_a   1.000
_cell.length_b   1.000
_cell.length_c   1.000
_cell.angle_alpha   90.00
_cell.angle_beta   90.00
_cell.angle_gamma   90.00
#
_symmetry.space_group_name_H-M   'P 1'
#
loop_
_entity.id
_entity.type
_entity.pdbx_description
1 polymer ?
#
loop_
_entity_poly.entity_id
_entity_poly.type
_entity_poly.pdbx_seq_one_letter_code
_entity_poly.pdbx_strand_id
1 'polypeptide(L)'
;MEQLRGAGRDLCGKYLKARESALLIQTKGDILRKLNGTSLDWDNIDPYSLTKMVDCLILTCRKMGELIEAVGWGLARLQSASQLFMKVKSNTMANAWNLCNSMRPLLEKLDQEHDVVTAMVDVVTVESGQGILYQLHWGDERRGDAVEKLKRMMRLWSLMGEWLDELVVLREAVVSVREDVANKRIEYGLDVLKPAKESEGEFVLPN
;
A
#
# COMPACT_ATOMS: atom_id res chain seq x y z
N MET A 1 6.20 -0.05 -12.32
CA MET A 1 5.06 0.64 -11.69
C MET A 1 3.86 0.87 -12.61
N GLU A 2 4.02 1.31 -13.87
CA GLU A 2 2.87 1.56 -14.76
C GLU A 2 1.95 0.36 -14.98
N GLN A 3 2.50 -0.87 -15.04
CA GLN A 3 1.71 -2.09 -15.18
C GLN A 3 0.87 -2.40 -13.93
N LEU A 4 1.42 -2.16 -12.73
CA LEU A 4 0.69 -2.26 -11.45
C LEU A 4 -0.40 -1.19 -11.36
N ARG A 5 -0.08 0.05 -11.76
CA ARG A 5 -1.03 1.17 -11.90
C ARG A 5 -2.18 0.82 -12.85
N GLY A 6 -1.88 0.28 -14.01
CA GLY A 6 -2.87 -0.12 -15.02
C GLY A 6 -3.80 -1.20 -14.48
N ALA A 7 -3.24 -2.26 -13.88
CA ALA A 7 -4.03 -3.34 -13.32
C ALA A 7 -4.86 -2.89 -12.10
N GLY A 8 -4.34 -1.99 -11.27
CA GLY A 8 -5.07 -1.34 -10.19
C GLY A 8 -6.24 -0.49 -10.68
N ARG A 9 -6.05 0.34 -11.72
CA ARG A 9 -7.11 1.15 -12.34
C ARG A 9 -8.22 0.31 -12.98
N ASP A 10 -7.84 -0.75 -13.71
CA ASP A 10 -8.80 -1.65 -14.35
C ASP A 10 -9.69 -2.37 -13.32
N LEU A 11 -9.15 -2.65 -12.13
CA LEU A 11 -9.92 -3.17 -11.00
C LEU A 11 -10.75 -2.09 -10.31
N CYS A 12 -10.21 -0.88 -10.13
CA CYS A 12 -10.95 0.25 -9.56
C CYS A 12 -12.19 0.63 -10.35
N GLY A 13 -12.15 0.55 -11.68
CA GLY A 13 -13.31 0.79 -12.52
C GLY A 13 -14.48 -0.17 -12.24
N LYS A 14 -14.20 -1.34 -11.64
CA LYS A 14 -15.19 -2.40 -11.38
C LYS A 14 -15.69 -2.42 -9.93
N TYR A 15 -14.93 -1.89 -8.96
CA TYR A 15 -15.24 -2.01 -7.53
C TYR A 15 -15.32 -0.65 -6.81
N LEU A 16 -16.46 -0.38 -6.16
CA LEU A 16 -16.77 0.91 -5.52
C LEU A 16 -15.75 1.32 -4.44
N LYS A 17 -15.36 0.39 -3.54
CA LYS A 17 -14.39 0.64 -2.47
C LYS A 17 -12.99 0.98 -3.00
N ALA A 18 -12.56 0.30 -4.07
CA ALA A 18 -11.28 0.58 -4.73
C ALA A 18 -11.30 1.95 -5.43
N ARG A 19 -12.44 2.33 -6.03
CA ARG A 19 -12.67 3.65 -6.62
C ARG A 19 -12.66 4.77 -5.57
N GLU A 20 -13.31 4.59 -4.43
CA GLU A 20 -13.29 5.57 -3.33
C GLU A 20 -11.87 5.77 -2.78
N SER A 21 -11.12 4.68 -2.63
CA SER A 21 -9.72 4.72 -2.21
C SER A 21 -8.85 5.46 -3.24
N ALA A 22 -9.03 5.19 -4.53
CA ALA A 22 -8.32 5.89 -5.60
C ALA A 22 -8.62 7.40 -5.63
N LEU A 23 -9.87 7.81 -5.39
CA LEU A 23 -10.27 9.23 -5.31
C LEU A 23 -9.65 9.94 -4.10
N LEU A 24 -9.64 9.28 -2.95
CA LEU A 24 -9.08 9.82 -1.71
C LEU A 24 -7.54 9.98 -1.84
N ILE A 25 -6.90 9.02 -2.49
CA ILE A 25 -5.48 9.05 -2.85
C ILE A 25 -5.16 10.13 -3.87
N GLN A 26 -5.99 10.30 -4.91
CA GLN A 26 -5.80 11.35 -5.91
C GLN A 26 -5.84 12.75 -5.24
N THR A 27 -6.78 12.95 -4.33
CA THR A 27 -6.91 14.19 -3.55
C THR A 27 -5.70 14.43 -2.65
N LYS A 28 -5.22 13.39 -1.95
CA LYS A 28 -3.99 13.44 -1.15
C LYS A 28 -2.75 13.73 -2.01
N GLY A 29 -2.63 13.08 -3.17
CA GLY A 29 -1.53 13.28 -4.11
C GLY A 29 -1.51 14.70 -4.69
N ASP A 30 -2.68 15.31 -4.92
CA ASP A 30 -2.79 16.71 -5.35
C ASP A 30 -2.38 17.69 -4.23
N ILE A 31 -2.70 17.37 -2.96
CA ILE A 31 -2.24 18.15 -1.79
C ILE A 31 -0.73 18.01 -1.61
N LEU A 32 -0.19 16.78 -1.68
CA LEU A 32 1.25 16.54 -1.56
C LEU A 32 2.06 17.16 -2.71
N ARG A 33 1.53 17.17 -3.94
CA ARG A 33 2.13 17.90 -5.07
C ARG A 33 2.12 19.42 -4.86
N LYS A 34 1.13 19.97 -4.17
CA LYS A 34 1.11 21.40 -3.79
C LYS A 34 2.08 21.69 -2.64
N LEU A 35 2.29 20.74 -1.74
CA LEU A 35 3.27 20.80 -0.65
C LEU A 35 4.68 20.37 -1.06
N ASN A 36 4.98 20.28 -2.36
CA ASN A 36 6.28 19.79 -2.81
C ASN A 36 7.38 20.64 -2.14
N GLY A 37 8.36 19.96 -1.55
CA GLY A 37 9.38 20.58 -0.69
C GLY A 37 10.31 21.58 -1.38
N THR A 38 10.09 21.95 -2.65
CA THR A 38 10.80 23.07 -3.31
C THR A 38 10.51 24.42 -2.65
N SER A 39 9.40 24.55 -1.93
CA SER A 39 9.05 25.77 -1.18
C SER A 39 9.58 25.80 0.26
N LEU A 40 10.22 24.72 0.74
CA LEU A 40 10.80 24.68 2.08
C LEU A 40 12.09 25.51 2.12
N ASP A 41 12.20 26.34 3.15
CA ASP A 41 13.45 27.02 3.49
C ASP A 41 14.41 26.01 4.13
N TRP A 42 15.12 25.28 3.27
CA TRP A 42 16.08 24.25 3.66
C TRP A 42 17.21 24.79 4.54
N ASP A 43 17.51 26.09 4.44
CA ASP A 43 18.61 26.73 5.16
C ASP A 43 18.25 27.02 6.63
N ASN A 44 16.95 27.04 6.95
CA ASN A 44 16.40 27.31 8.28
C ASN A 44 15.50 26.18 8.82
N ILE A 45 15.67 24.94 8.33
CA ILE A 45 14.95 23.81 8.91
C ILE A 45 15.35 23.63 10.37
N ASP A 46 14.34 23.64 11.25
CA ASP A 46 14.57 23.40 12.66
C ASP A 46 14.92 21.92 12.92
N PRO A 47 15.78 21.63 13.92
CA PRO A 47 16.23 20.28 14.19
C PRO A 47 15.14 19.26 14.49
N TYR A 48 14.06 19.72 15.12
CA TYR A 48 12.94 18.87 15.48
C TYR A 48 12.15 18.46 14.24
N SER A 49 11.88 19.39 13.32
CA SER A 49 11.23 19.09 12.03
C SER A 49 12.05 18.11 11.21
N LEU A 50 13.39 18.27 11.14
CA LEU A 50 14.23 17.30 10.43
C LEU A 50 14.12 15.90 11.04
N THR A 51 14.16 15.79 12.36
CA THR A 51 14.00 14.51 13.05
C THR A 51 12.64 13.89 12.74
N LYS A 52 11.57 14.71 12.75
CA LYS A 52 10.22 14.24 12.37
C LYS A 52 10.11 13.82 10.92
N MET A 53 10.80 14.51 9.99
CA MET A 53 10.84 14.10 8.59
C MET A 53 11.53 12.74 8.43
N VAL A 54 12.64 12.51 9.13
CA VAL A 54 13.34 11.21 9.15
C VAL A 54 12.43 10.12 9.75
N ASP A 55 11.80 10.37 10.90
CA ASP A 55 10.87 9.43 11.53
C ASP A 55 9.73 9.04 10.57
N CYS A 56 9.17 10.03 9.87
CA CYS A 56 8.08 9.80 8.93
C CYS A 56 8.53 9.04 7.68
N LEU A 57 9.76 9.27 7.20
CA LEU A 57 10.37 8.51 6.10
C LEU A 57 10.48 7.03 6.47
N ILE A 58 11.05 6.73 7.65
CA ILE A 58 11.19 5.37 8.18
C ILE A 58 9.81 4.71 8.32
N LEU A 59 8.86 5.42 8.95
CA LEU A 59 7.51 4.90 9.15
C LEU A 59 6.81 4.61 7.82
N THR A 60 6.99 5.47 6.81
CA THR A 60 6.44 5.27 5.46
C THR A 60 7.04 4.03 4.82
N CYS A 61 8.37 3.88 4.89
CA CYS A 61 9.08 2.72 4.37
C CYS A 61 8.59 1.42 5.01
N ARG A 62 8.45 1.39 6.34
CA ARG A 62 7.94 0.22 7.06
C ARG A 62 6.50 -0.13 6.67
N LYS A 63 5.60 0.87 6.64
CA LYS A 63 4.20 0.66 6.22
C LYS A 63 4.07 0.15 4.79
N MET A 64 4.99 0.55 3.92
CA MET A 64 5.04 0.03 2.56
C MET A 64 5.32 -1.47 2.54
N GLY A 65 6.34 -1.93 3.28
CA GLY A 65 6.63 -3.37 3.43
C GLY A 65 5.45 -4.15 4.00
N GLU A 66 4.83 -3.65 5.08
CA GLU A 66 3.62 -4.25 5.68
C GLU A 66 2.47 -4.40 4.65
N LEU A 67 2.29 -3.42 3.76
CA LEU A 67 1.26 -3.47 2.71
C LEU A 67 1.62 -4.44 1.57
N ILE A 68 2.89 -4.49 1.15
CA ILE A 68 3.37 -5.46 0.15
C ILE A 68 3.07 -6.88 0.64
N GLU A 69 3.46 -7.20 1.88
CA GLU A 69 3.18 -8.50 2.49
C GLU A 69 1.67 -8.76 2.55
N ALA A 70 0.87 -7.80 3.03
CA ALA A 70 -0.58 -7.96 3.16
C ALA A 70 -1.27 -8.23 1.81
N VAL A 71 -0.85 -7.55 0.75
CA VAL A 71 -1.32 -7.82 -0.63
C VAL A 71 -0.89 -9.23 -1.06
N GLY A 72 0.34 -9.64 -0.76
CA GLY A 72 0.85 -10.97 -1.05
C GLY A 72 0.02 -12.07 -0.41
N TRP A 73 -0.27 -11.96 0.88
CA TRP A 73 -1.18 -12.85 1.60
C TRP A 73 -2.59 -12.85 0.99
N GLY A 74 -3.09 -11.68 0.60
CA GLY A 74 -4.39 -11.53 -0.07
C GLY A 74 -4.46 -12.29 -1.39
N LEU A 75 -3.45 -12.12 -2.25
CA LEU A 75 -3.35 -12.79 -3.55
C LEU A 75 -3.16 -14.31 -3.40
N ALA A 76 -2.36 -14.77 -2.42
CA ALA A 76 -2.20 -16.19 -2.14
C ALA A 76 -3.53 -16.85 -1.74
N ARG A 77 -4.27 -16.23 -0.81
CA ARG A 77 -5.60 -16.70 -0.39
C ARG A 77 -6.59 -16.70 -1.55
N LEU A 78 -6.59 -15.64 -2.36
CA LEU A 78 -7.47 -15.53 -3.53
C LEU A 78 -7.16 -16.60 -4.58
N GLN A 79 -5.88 -16.91 -4.81
CA GLN A 79 -5.47 -17.98 -5.71
C GLN A 79 -5.99 -19.33 -5.21
N SER A 80 -5.75 -19.68 -3.94
CA SER A 80 -6.26 -20.92 -3.35
C SER A 80 -7.79 -21.01 -3.43
N ALA A 81 -8.49 -19.91 -3.18
CA ALA A 81 -9.94 -19.85 -3.25
C ALA A 81 -10.48 -20.03 -4.68
N SER A 82 -9.73 -19.55 -5.69
CA SER A 82 -10.15 -19.60 -7.10
C SER A 82 -9.73 -20.87 -7.85
N GLN A 83 -8.86 -21.71 -7.29
CA GLN A 83 -8.26 -22.88 -7.96
C GLN A 83 -9.25 -23.86 -8.61
N LEU A 84 -10.46 -23.99 -8.05
CA LEU A 84 -11.49 -24.91 -8.55
C LEU A 84 -12.29 -24.35 -9.74
N PHE A 85 -11.94 -23.18 -10.27
CA PHE A 85 -12.71 -22.50 -11.32
C PHE A 85 -13.02 -23.37 -12.54
N MET A 86 -12.09 -24.24 -12.95
CA MET A 86 -12.29 -25.14 -14.09
C MET A 86 -13.38 -26.19 -13.81
N LYS A 87 -13.50 -26.64 -12.56
CA LYS A 87 -14.51 -27.63 -12.15
C LYS A 87 -15.91 -27.03 -12.08
N VAL A 88 -16.02 -25.80 -11.60
CA VAL A 88 -17.31 -25.09 -11.47
C VAL A 88 -17.66 -24.18 -12.66
N LYS A 89 -16.80 -24.14 -13.68
CA LYS A 89 -16.95 -23.30 -14.89
C LYS A 89 -17.30 -21.83 -14.57
N SER A 90 -16.67 -21.28 -13.54
CA SER A 90 -16.92 -19.90 -13.10
C SER A 90 -15.94 -18.91 -13.74
N ASN A 91 -16.45 -17.99 -14.56
CA ASN A 91 -15.66 -16.91 -15.16
C ASN A 91 -15.09 -15.96 -14.10
N THR A 92 -15.83 -15.69 -13.02
CA THR A 92 -15.34 -14.86 -11.90
C THR A 92 -14.12 -15.47 -11.23
N MET A 93 -14.18 -16.77 -10.91
CA MET A 93 -13.04 -17.46 -10.30
C MET A 93 -11.87 -17.61 -11.29
N ALA A 94 -12.14 -17.81 -12.59
CA ALA A 94 -11.10 -17.83 -13.63
C ALA A 94 -10.38 -16.47 -13.73
N ASN A 95 -11.13 -15.38 -13.71
CA ASN A 95 -10.57 -14.02 -13.73
C ASN A 95 -9.75 -13.72 -12.48
N ALA A 96 -10.21 -14.14 -11.30
CA ALA A 96 -9.46 -14.02 -10.05
C ALA A 96 -8.16 -14.83 -10.07
N TRP A 97 -8.20 -16.05 -10.60
CA TRP A 97 -7.00 -16.89 -10.76
C TRP A 97 -5.98 -16.23 -11.69
N ASN A 98 -6.43 -15.72 -12.84
CA ASN A 98 -5.56 -15.02 -13.79
C ASN A 98 -4.97 -13.75 -13.18
N LEU A 99 -5.78 -12.96 -12.45
CA LEU A 99 -5.31 -11.79 -11.73
C LEU A 99 -4.17 -12.13 -10.77
N CYS A 100 -4.32 -13.19 -9.97
CA CYS A 100 -3.27 -13.64 -9.05
C CYS A 100 -1.98 -14.00 -9.78
N ASN A 101 -2.06 -14.70 -10.92
CA ASN A 101 -0.89 -15.09 -11.70
C ASN A 101 -0.19 -13.88 -12.35
N SER A 102 -0.95 -12.89 -12.79
CA SER A 102 -0.40 -11.66 -13.37
C SER A 102 0.22 -10.74 -12.31
N MET A 103 -0.36 -10.68 -11.10
CA MET A 103 0.07 -9.73 -10.06
C MET A 103 1.19 -10.24 -9.17
N ARG A 104 1.28 -11.54 -8.91
CA ARG A 104 2.33 -12.11 -8.06
C ARG A 104 3.76 -11.73 -8.52
N PRO A 105 4.16 -11.88 -9.80
CA PRO A 105 5.52 -11.49 -10.22
C PRO A 105 5.75 -9.97 -10.16
N LEU A 106 4.69 -9.17 -10.23
CA LEU A 106 4.80 -7.72 -10.07
C LEU A 106 5.00 -7.34 -8.60
N LEU A 107 4.35 -8.05 -7.68
CA LEU A 107 4.52 -7.86 -6.25
C LEU A 107 5.91 -8.30 -5.78
N GLU A 108 6.43 -9.42 -6.29
CA GLU A 108 7.80 -9.88 -6.01
C GLU A 108 8.85 -8.86 -6.46
N LYS A 109 8.66 -8.23 -7.64
CA LYS A 109 9.52 -7.13 -8.08
C LYS A 109 9.39 -5.91 -7.18
N LEU A 110 8.18 -5.58 -6.73
CA LEU A 110 7.96 -4.45 -5.83
C LEU A 110 8.61 -4.66 -4.46
N ASP A 111 8.62 -5.90 -3.96
CA ASP A 111 9.32 -6.31 -2.75
C ASP A 111 10.85 -6.09 -2.88
N GLN A 112 11.44 -6.52 -4.00
CA GLN A 112 12.85 -6.28 -4.29
C GLN A 112 13.21 -4.79 -4.39
N GLU A 113 12.36 -3.98 -5.01
CA GLU A 113 12.55 -2.53 -5.07
C GLU A 113 12.38 -1.89 -3.68
N HIS A 114 11.48 -2.42 -2.84
CA HIS A 114 11.32 -1.99 -1.46
C HIS A 114 12.54 -2.31 -0.59
N ASP A 115 13.21 -3.44 -0.80
CA ASP A 115 14.49 -3.75 -0.14
C ASP A 115 15.57 -2.71 -0.46
N VAL A 116 15.67 -2.30 -1.73
CA VAL A 116 16.62 -1.25 -2.17
C VAL A 116 16.29 0.07 -1.48
N VAL A 117 15.02 0.45 -1.43
CA VAL A 117 14.56 1.67 -0.75
C VAL A 117 14.82 1.59 0.75
N THR A 118 14.59 0.45 1.38
CA THR A 118 14.87 0.23 2.81
C THR A 118 16.35 0.42 3.09
N ALA A 119 17.24 -0.16 2.29
CA ALA A 119 18.67 0.06 2.41
C ALA A 119 19.06 1.54 2.22
N MET A 120 18.41 2.25 1.31
CA MET A 120 18.62 3.70 1.16
C MET A 120 18.14 4.50 2.37
N VAL A 121 17.01 4.14 2.97
CA VAL A 121 16.50 4.75 4.21
C VAL A 121 17.46 4.45 5.37
N ASP A 122 18.00 3.24 5.47
CA ASP A 122 19.00 2.88 6.48
C ASP A 122 20.28 3.71 6.31
N VAL A 123 20.79 3.88 5.09
CA VAL A 123 21.95 4.76 4.84
C VAL A 123 21.65 6.21 5.25
N VAL A 124 20.48 6.73 4.86
CA VAL A 124 20.05 8.10 5.20
C VAL A 124 19.92 8.31 6.71
N THR A 125 19.44 7.30 7.43
CA THR A 125 19.25 7.37 8.89
C THR A 125 20.57 7.20 9.65
N VAL A 126 21.44 6.30 9.19
CA VAL A 126 22.75 5.98 9.80
C VAL A 126 23.82 7.02 9.48
N GLU A 127 23.84 7.63 8.28
CA GLU A 127 24.70 8.79 7.97
C GLU A 127 24.37 10.04 8.82
N SER A 128 23.39 9.90 9.71
CA SER A 128 23.04 10.72 10.86
C SER A 128 22.23 11.97 10.50
N GLY A 129 20.97 11.96 10.94
CA GLY A 129 20.22 13.20 11.14
C GLY A 129 21.03 14.21 11.95
N GLN A 130 21.85 13.75 12.91
CA GLN A 130 22.78 14.62 13.66
C GLN A 130 23.91 15.23 12.82
N GLY A 131 24.48 14.50 11.85
CA GLY A 131 25.51 15.02 10.94
C GLY A 131 24.94 16.03 9.95
N ILE A 132 23.71 15.79 9.45
CA ILE A 132 22.98 16.77 8.65
C ILE A 132 22.66 18.02 9.48
N LEU A 133 22.21 17.85 10.73
CA LEU A 133 21.97 18.97 11.66
C LEU A 133 23.24 19.77 11.97
N TYR A 134 24.35 19.07 12.22
CA TYR A 134 25.64 19.70 12.45
C TYR A 134 26.10 20.51 11.23
N GLN A 135 25.99 19.93 10.02
CA GLN A 135 26.36 20.62 8.78
C GLN A 135 25.45 21.82 8.46
N LEU A 136 24.15 21.72 8.76
CA LEU A 136 23.20 22.82 8.59
C LEU A 136 23.46 23.99 9.56
N HIS A 137 23.82 23.71 10.81
CA HIS A 137 23.94 24.75 11.85
C HIS A 137 25.36 25.30 12.03
N TRP A 138 26.40 24.50 11.74
CA TRP A 138 27.79 24.82 12.10
C TRP A 138 28.81 24.65 10.98
N GLY A 139 28.39 24.24 9.77
CA GLY A 139 29.29 23.95 8.65
C GLY A 139 28.97 24.74 7.38
N ASP A 140 29.30 26.04 7.35
CA ASP A 140 28.98 26.91 6.18
C ASP A 140 29.53 26.37 4.84
N GLU A 141 30.72 25.76 4.82
CA GLU A 141 31.28 25.14 3.59
C GLU A 141 30.56 23.85 3.17
N ARG A 142 29.93 23.13 4.11
CA ARG A 142 29.26 21.82 3.87
C ARG A 142 27.73 21.92 3.88
N ARG A 143 27.20 23.13 4.02
CA ARG A 143 25.77 23.42 4.11
C ARG A 143 25.03 23.06 2.82
N GLY A 144 25.65 23.34 1.67
CA GLY A 144 25.11 22.96 0.36
C GLY A 144 24.92 21.45 0.19
N ASP A 145 25.87 20.66 0.68
CA ASP A 145 25.79 19.19 0.65
C ASP A 145 24.67 18.67 1.55
N ALA A 146 24.49 19.27 2.73
CA ALA A 146 23.40 18.93 3.65
C ALA A 146 22.02 19.22 3.02
N VAL A 147 21.84 20.39 2.40
CA VAL A 147 20.60 20.75 1.69
C VAL A 147 20.32 19.79 0.53
N GLU A 148 21.35 19.39 -0.22
CA GLU A 148 21.19 18.44 -1.32
C GLU A 148 20.79 17.04 -0.81
N LYS A 149 21.35 16.58 0.32
CA LYS A 149 20.91 15.35 0.99
C LYS A 149 19.43 15.41 1.39
N LEU A 150 18.98 16.52 1.98
CA LEU A 150 17.58 16.72 2.36
C LEU A 150 16.63 16.70 1.15
N LYS A 151 17.01 17.35 0.05
CA LYS A 151 16.24 17.32 -1.20
C LYS A 151 16.12 15.89 -1.73
N ARG A 152 17.20 15.10 -1.66
CA ARG A 152 17.16 13.67 -2.06
C ARG A 152 16.24 12.86 -1.15
N MET A 153 16.28 13.08 0.16
CA MET A 153 15.35 12.44 1.10
C MET A 153 13.89 12.76 0.78
N MET A 154 13.57 14.02 0.47
CA MET A 154 12.20 14.40 0.08
C MET A 154 11.76 13.76 -1.23
N ARG A 155 12.67 13.65 -2.21
CA ARG A 155 12.37 12.94 -3.47
C ARG A 155 12.08 11.47 -3.20
N LEU A 156 12.90 10.82 -2.38
CA LEU A 156 12.70 9.43 -1.97
C LEU A 156 11.36 9.25 -1.24
N TRP A 157 11.05 10.15 -0.30
CA TRP A 157 9.79 10.10 0.42
C TRP A 157 8.58 10.29 -0.50
N SER A 158 8.68 11.22 -1.46
CA SER A 158 7.62 11.45 -2.44
C SER A 158 7.39 10.22 -3.32
N LEU A 159 8.48 9.58 -3.78
CA LEU A 159 8.42 8.34 -4.55
C LEU A 159 7.75 7.20 -3.75
N MET A 160 8.15 7.01 -2.50
CA MET A 160 7.51 6.04 -1.61
C MET A 160 6.03 6.35 -1.37
N GLY A 161 5.69 7.63 -1.25
CA GLY A 161 4.29 8.08 -1.12
C GLY A 161 3.44 7.66 -2.30
N GLU A 162 3.95 7.84 -3.53
CA GLU A 162 3.26 7.37 -4.74
C GLU A 162 3.10 5.84 -4.77
N TRP A 163 4.12 5.10 -4.32
CA TRP A 163 4.06 3.65 -4.30
C TRP A 163 3.07 3.13 -3.26
N LEU A 164 3.05 3.73 -2.07
CA LEU A 164 2.13 3.41 -0.98
C LEU A 164 0.68 3.62 -1.42
N ASP A 165 0.41 4.72 -2.10
CA ASP A 165 -0.90 5.07 -2.63
C ASP A 165 -1.39 3.99 -3.63
N GLU A 166 -0.56 3.58 -4.59
CA GLU A 166 -0.91 2.50 -5.51
C GLU A 166 -1.12 1.14 -4.82
N LEU A 167 -0.33 0.85 -3.77
CA LEU A 167 -0.46 -0.38 -2.98
C LEU A 167 -1.78 -0.43 -2.20
N VAL A 168 -2.24 0.69 -1.65
CA VAL A 168 -3.54 0.78 -0.97
C VAL A 168 -4.67 0.51 -1.96
N VAL A 169 -4.63 1.12 -3.14
CA VAL A 169 -5.60 0.86 -4.21
C VAL A 169 -5.62 -0.63 -4.57
N LEU A 170 -4.43 -1.21 -4.73
CA LEU A 170 -4.29 -2.61 -5.08
C LEU A 170 -4.85 -3.54 -3.99
N ARG A 171 -4.58 -3.24 -2.72
CA ARG A 171 -5.13 -3.98 -1.58
C ARG A 171 -6.65 -4.00 -1.61
N GLU A 172 -7.29 -2.85 -1.79
CA GLU A 172 -8.75 -2.76 -1.82
C GLU A 172 -9.36 -3.48 -3.04
N ALA A 173 -8.67 -3.45 -4.18
CA ALA A 173 -9.05 -4.24 -5.34
C ALA A 173 -8.99 -5.75 -5.05
N VAL A 174 -7.91 -6.24 -4.43
CA VAL A 174 -7.78 -7.66 -4.04
C VAL A 174 -8.84 -8.06 -3.02
N VAL A 175 -9.14 -7.21 -2.04
CA VAL A 175 -10.22 -7.46 -1.07
C VAL A 175 -11.57 -7.57 -1.78
N SER A 176 -11.87 -6.67 -2.72
CA SER A 176 -13.13 -6.69 -3.46
C SER A 176 -13.29 -7.97 -4.31
N VAL A 177 -12.23 -8.39 -5.00
CA VAL A 177 -12.26 -9.65 -5.78
C VAL A 177 -12.40 -10.87 -4.86
N ARG A 178 -11.83 -10.83 -3.65
CA ARG A 178 -12.03 -11.88 -2.64
C ARG A 178 -13.47 -11.97 -2.16
N GLU A 179 -14.13 -10.83 -1.95
CA GLU A 179 -15.57 -10.79 -1.60
C GLU A 179 -16.40 -11.45 -2.72
N ASP A 180 -16.14 -11.13 -3.98
CA ASP A 180 -16.82 -11.73 -5.13
C ASP A 180 -16.58 -13.25 -5.26
N VAL A 181 -15.34 -13.69 -5.08
CA VAL A 181 -15.01 -15.13 -5.12
C VAL A 181 -15.65 -15.86 -3.96
N ALA A 182 -15.70 -15.28 -2.76
CA ALA A 182 -16.38 -15.88 -1.61
C ALA A 182 -17.88 -16.06 -1.89
N ASN A 183 -18.55 -15.03 -2.44
CA ASN A 183 -19.96 -15.11 -2.84
C ASN A 183 -20.19 -16.22 -3.87
N LYS A 184 -19.32 -16.33 -4.88
CA LYS A 184 -19.42 -17.39 -5.89
C LYS A 184 -19.18 -18.78 -5.31
N ARG A 185 -18.23 -18.93 -4.38
CA ARG A 185 -18.00 -20.22 -3.71
C ARG A 185 -19.23 -20.69 -2.91
N ILE A 186 -19.93 -19.78 -2.25
CA ILE A 186 -21.21 -20.07 -1.58
C ILE A 186 -22.27 -20.51 -2.61
N GLU A 187 -22.44 -19.78 -3.71
CA GLU A 187 -23.39 -20.11 -4.79
C GLU A 187 -23.16 -21.50 -5.38
N TYR A 188 -21.89 -21.90 -5.54
CA TYR A 188 -21.53 -23.24 -6.03
C TYR A 188 -21.46 -24.31 -4.94
N GLY A 189 -21.84 -24.00 -3.69
CA GLY A 189 -21.79 -24.95 -2.57
C GLY A 189 -20.38 -25.43 -2.20
N LEU A 190 -19.35 -24.67 -2.60
CA LEU A 190 -17.95 -24.95 -2.26
C LEU A 190 -17.61 -24.54 -0.83
N ASP A 191 -18.35 -23.57 -0.29
CA ASP A 191 -18.30 -23.17 1.12
C ASP A 191 -19.70 -23.26 1.71
N VAL A 192 -19.82 -23.88 2.88
CA VAL A 192 -21.08 -23.94 3.62
C VAL A 192 -21.25 -22.62 4.37
N LEU A 193 -22.26 -21.83 4.02
CA LEU A 193 -22.79 -20.83 4.94
C LEU A 193 -23.17 -21.59 6.21
N LYS A 194 -22.43 -21.44 7.31
CA LYS A 194 -22.97 -21.85 8.61
C LYS A 194 -24.25 -21.03 8.77
N PRO A 195 -25.45 -21.63 8.79
CA PRO A 195 -26.62 -20.87 9.12
C PRO A 195 -26.37 -20.30 10.52
N ALA A 196 -26.56 -18.98 10.68
CA ALA A 196 -26.76 -18.43 11.99
C ALA A 196 -27.94 -19.23 12.56
N LYS A 197 -27.71 -20.02 13.61
CA LYS A 197 -28.80 -20.64 14.33
C LYS A 197 -29.68 -19.48 14.78
N GLU A 198 -30.82 -19.31 14.12
CA GLU A 198 -31.97 -18.67 14.73
C GLU A 198 -32.20 -19.47 16.01
N SER A 199 -31.86 -18.83 17.12
CA SER A 199 -32.37 -19.27 18.41
C SER A 199 -33.85 -18.94 18.33
N GLU A 200 -34.63 -19.90 17.86
CA GLU A 200 -36.04 -20.00 18.20
C GLU A 200 -36.10 -20.10 19.72
N GLY A 201 -36.11 -18.94 20.36
CA GLY A 201 -36.55 -18.77 21.72
C GLY A 201 -38.05 -19.01 21.71
N GLU A 202 -38.42 -20.26 21.95
CA GLU A 202 -39.75 -20.68 22.34
C GLU A 202 -40.14 -19.88 23.59
N PHE A 203 -40.85 -18.77 23.38
CA PHE A 203 -41.35 -17.92 24.46
C PHE A 203 -42.61 -18.58 25.03
N VAL A 204 -42.42 -19.46 26.00
CA VAL A 204 -43.53 -20.01 26.80
C VAL A 204 -44.04 -18.92 27.73
N LEU A 205 -45.25 -18.41 27.46
CA LEU A 205 -45.96 -17.53 28.39
C LEU A 205 -46.47 -18.34 29.59
N PRO A 206 -46.22 -17.91 30.83
CA PRO A 206 -46.84 -18.53 31.99
C PRO A 206 -48.31 -18.10 32.13
N ASN A 207 -49.19 -19.08 32.36
CA ASN A 207 -50.56 -18.87 32.87
C ASN A 207 -50.54 -18.42 34.33
#